data_AF-A0AAW9DKI5-F1
#
_entry.id   AF-A0AAW9DKI5-F1
#
_cell.length_a   1.000
_cell.length_b   1.000
_cell.length_c   1.000
_cell.angle_alpha   90.00
_cell.angle_beta   90.00
_cell.angle_gamma   90.00
#
_symmetry.space_group_name_H-M   'P 1'
#
loop_
_entity.id
_entity.type
_entity.pdbx_description
1 polymer ?
#
loop_
_entity_poly.entity_id
_entity_poly.type
_entity_poly.pdbx_seq_one_letter_code
_entity_poly.pdbx_strand_id
1 'polypeptide(L)'
;LPKEYMGEGIDPQVKETILKAAKHLESLGAIIEEVSLPHSKYGVAVYYIIASSEASSNLQRFDGIRYGFRAEDATNLDEIYVKTRSQGFGEEVKRRIMLGTFSLSSGYYDAYFKKAGQVRTLIIQDFEKV
;
A
#
# COMPACT_ATOMS: atom_id res chain seq x y z
N LEU A 1 9.21 -10.57 19.44
CA LEU A 1 8.43 -9.32 19.53
C LEU A 1 9.24 -8.17 18.94
N PRO A 2 8.90 -7.67 17.74
CA PRO A 2 9.63 -6.57 17.11
C PRO A 2 9.55 -5.28 17.94
N LYS A 3 10.70 -4.73 18.34
CA LYS A 3 10.76 -3.48 19.11
C LYS A 3 10.13 -2.30 18.37
N GLU A 4 10.24 -2.29 17.03
CA GLU A 4 9.68 -1.23 16.17
C GLU A 4 8.15 -1.17 16.23
N TYR A 5 7.47 -2.27 16.58
CA TYR A 5 6.01 -2.29 16.73
C TYR A 5 5.53 -1.62 18.03
N MET A 6 6.45 -1.37 18.96
CA MET A 6 6.18 -0.73 20.25
C MET A 6 6.66 0.74 20.31
N GLY A 7 6.90 1.34 19.13
CA GLY A 7 7.42 2.71 18.94
C GLY A 7 6.40 3.82 19.22
N GLU A 8 6.68 5.04 18.76
CA GLU A 8 5.90 6.25 19.13
C GLU A 8 4.47 6.29 18.57
N GLY A 9 4.19 5.58 17.47
CA GLY A 9 2.89 5.63 16.79
C GLY A 9 1.79 4.75 17.39
N ILE A 10 2.09 3.97 18.42
CA ILE A 10 1.12 3.08 19.07
C ILE A 10 0.44 3.79 20.24
N ASP A 11 -0.88 3.62 20.36
CA ASP A 11 -1.60 4.09 21.54
C ASP A 11 -1.10 3.35 22.81
N PRO A 12 -0.86 4.05 23.93
CA PRO A 12 -0.36 3.43 25.16
C PRO A 12 -1.22 2.26 25.68
N GLN A 13 -2.55 2.33 25.54
CA GLN A 13 -3.46 1.25 25.97
C GLN A 13 -3.32 0.01 25.08
N VAL A 14 -3.13 0.21 23.78
CA VAL A 14 -2.88 -0.88 22.83
C VAL A 14 -1.53 -1.54 23.14
N LYS A 15 -0.49 -0.74 23.38
CA LYS A 15 0.83 -1.25 23.80
C LYS A 15 0.75 -2.09 25.06
N GLU A 16 0.09 -1.59 26.10
CA GLU A 16 -0.10 -2.32 27.35
C GLU A 16 -0.85 -3.64 27.12
N THR A 17 -1.89 -3.63 26.28
CA THR A 17 -2.68 -4.81 25.93
C THR A 17 -1.83 -5.88 25.23
N ILE A 18 -0.98 -5.48 24.27
CA ILE A 18 -0.08 -6.39 23.57
C ILE A 18 0.95 -6.99 24.54
N LEU A 19 1.52 -6.18 25.44
CA LEU A 19 2.49 -6.67 26.43
C LEU A 19 1.83 -7.63 27.44
N LYS A 20 0.58 -7.41 27.84
CA LYS A 20 -0.19 -8.36 28.65
C LYS A 20 -0.42 -9.67 27.90
N ALA A 21 -0.77 -9.61 26.62
CA ALA A 21 -0.93 -10.80 25.79
C ALA A 21 0.38 -11.59 25.65
N ALA A 22 1.51 -10.90 25.46
CA ALA A 22 2.83 -11.52 25.42
C ALA A 22 3.15 -12.27 26.73
N LYS A 23 2.94 -11.63 27.89
CA LYS A 23 3.10 -12.28 29.21
C LYS A 23 2.18 -13.47 29.41
N HIS A 24 0.96 -13.40 28.90
CA HIS A 24 0.05 -14.54 28.95
C HIS A 24 0.58 -15.72 28.13
N LEU A 25 1.09 -15.47 26.92
CA LEU A 25 1.72 -16.50 26.11
C LEU A 25 2.96 -17.10 26.81
N GLU A 26 3.77 -16.29 27.48
CA GLU A 26 4.87 -16.79 28.33
C GLU A 26 4.37 -17.71 29.44
N SER A 27 3.28 -17.35 30.12
CA SER A 27 2.66 -18.20 31.16
C SER A 27 2.14 -19.54 30.65
N LEU A 28 1.87 -19.63 29.34
CA LEU A 28 1.45 -20.85 28.65
C LEU A 28 2.64 -21.66 28.11
N GLY A 29 3.88 -21.21 28.33
CA GLY A 29 5.10 -21.91 27.94
C GLY A 29 5.75 -21.43 26.64
N ALA A 30 5.27 -20.32 26.04
CA ALA A 30 5.96 -19.71 24.91
C ALA A 30 7.22 -18.96 25.37
N ILE A 31 8.26 -18.94 24.53
CA ILE A 31 9.43 -18.08 24.73
C ILE A 31 9.22 -16.80 23.90
N ILE A 32 9.17 -15.65 24.56
CA ILE A 32 9.01 -14.36 23.89
C ILE A 32 10.36 -13.63 23.89
N GLU A 33 11.01 -13.60 22.73
CA GLU A 33 12.26 -12.87 22.53
C GLU A 33 12.00 -11.53 21.85
N GLU A 34 12.76 -10.49 22.20
CA GLU A 34 12.75 -9.23 21.47
C GLU A 34 13.56 -9.36 20.16
N VAL A 35 13.00 -8.88 19.05
CA VAL A 35 13.67 -8.87 17.73
C VAL A 35 13.60 -7.48 17.11
N SER A 36 14.29 -7.27 15.98
CA SER A 36 14.34 -5.99 15.28
C SER A 36 13.95 -6.14 13.82
N LEU A 37 12.99 -5.34 13.38
CA LEU A 37 12.55 -5.18 11.99
C LEU A 37 12.74 -3.72 11.54
N PRO A 38 13.98 -3.25 11.36
CA PRO A 38 14.30 -1.83 11.22
C PRO A 38 13.67 -1.14 10.00
N HIS A 39 13.33 -1.89 8.96
CA HIS A 39 12.69 -1.36 7.75
C HIS A 39 11.16 -1.29 7.84
N SER A 40 10.55 -1.82 8.92
CA SER A 40 9.08 -1.81 9.11
C SER A 40 8.47 -0.41 9.03
N LYS A 41 9.22 0.61 9.48
CA LYS A 41 8.80 2.03 9.40
C LYS A 41 8.51 2.52 7.98
N TYR A 42 9.10 1.87 6.96
CA TYR A 42 8.88 2.21 5.55
C TYR A 42 7.67 1.48 4.95
N GLY A 43 7.06 0.54 5.67
CA GLY A 43 6.01 -0.35 5.14
C GLY A 43 4.84 0.41 4.52
N VAL A 44 4.32 1.44 5.19
CA VAL A 44 3.20 2.24 4.69
C VAL A 44 3.57 2.98 3.40
N ALA A 45 4.73 3.62 3.36
CA ALA A 45 5.16 4.39 2.18
C ALA A 45 5.40 3.48 0.96
N VAL A 46 6.09 2.35 1.17
CA VAL A 46 6.35 1.35 0.13
C VAL A 46 5.05 0.75 -0.39
N TYR A 47 4.14 0.39 0.51
CA TYR A 47 2.81 -0.11 0.16
C TYR A 47 2.06 0.90 -0.70
N TYR A 48 2.04 2.17 -0.30
CA TYR A 48 1.26 3.18 -1.00
C TYR A 48 1.75 3.43 -2.43
N ILE A 49 3.07 3.38 -2.67
CA ILE A 49 3.66 3.48 -4.01
C ILE A 49 3.31 2.24 -4.84
N ILE A 50 3.67 1.04 -4.36
CA ILE A 50 3.50 -0.20 -5.13
C ILE A 50 2.02 -0.44 -5.44
N ALA A 51 1.15 -0.39 -4.42
CA ALA A 51 -0.27 -0.66 -4.59
C ALA A 51 -0.94 0.36 -5.52
N SER A 52 -0.56 1.64 -5.44
CA SER A 52 -1.11 2.68 -6.34
C SER A 52 -0.63 2.50 -7.78
N SER A 53 0.66 2.20 -7.98
CA SER A 53 1.22 1.89 -9.30
C SER A 53 0.58 0.67 -9.95
N GLU A 54 0.39 -0.42 -9.20
CA GLU A 54 -0.29 -1.60 -9.74
C GLU A 54 -1.78 -1.32 -9.99
N ALA A 55 -2.44 -0.57 -9.11
CA ALA A 55 -3.83 -0.16 -9.30
C ALA A 55 -3.99 0.72 -10.55
N SER A 56 -3.09 1.64 -10.83
CA SER A 56 -3.19 2.52 -11.99
C SER A 56 -3.14 1.76 -13.31
N SER A 57 -2.46 0.61 -13.36
CA SER A 57 -2.48 -0.33 -14.50
C SER A 57 -3.71 -1.23 -14.48
N ASN A 58 -3.98 -1.91 -13.35
CA ASN A 58 -5.07 -2.88 -13.25
C ASN A 58 -6.44 -2.28 -13.55
N LEU A 59 -6.67 -1.02 -13.14
CA LEU A 59 -7.93 -0.31 -13.33
C LEU A 59 -8.07 0.36 -14.71
N GLN A 60 -7.06 0.32 -15.59
CA GLN A 60 -7.19 0.86 -16.96
C GLN A 60 -8.28 0.17 -17.77
N ARG A 61 -8.53 -1.12 -17.50
CA ARG A 61 -9.55 -1.93 -18.19
C ARG A 61 -10.99 -1.42 -18.03
N PHE A 62 -11.25 -0.56 -17.04
CA PHE A 62 -12.56 0.05 -16.82
C PHE A 62 -12.67 1.31 -17.68
N ASP A 63 -13.18 1.10 -18.88
CA ASP A 63 -13.32 2.09 -19.94
C ASP A 63 -14.77 2.29 -20.42
N GLY A 64 -15.71 1.44 -19.99
CA GLY A 64 -17.10 1.45 -20.42
C GLY A 64 -17.34 0.93 -21.84
N ILE A 65 -16.32 0.36 -22.50
CA ILE A 65 -16.44 -0.14 -23.88
C ILE A 65 -17.02 -1.56 -23.89
N ARG A 66 -16.47 -2.45 -23.06
CA ARG A 66 -16.88 -3.87 -23.02
C ARG A 66 -17.92 -4.15 -21.94
N TYR A 67 -17.84 -3.44 -20.82
CA TYR A 67 -18.68 -3.68 -19.64
C TYR A 67 -18.64 -2.49 -18.68
N GLY A 68 -19.58 -2.49 -17.72
CA GLY A 68 -19.65 -1.54 -16.62
C GLY A 68 -20.37 -0.23 -16.97
N PHE A 69 -20.11 0.79 -16.16
CA PHE A 69 -20.63 2.14 -16.39
C PHE A 69 -20.02 2.76 -17.65
N ARG A 70 -20.81 3.52 -18.41
CA ARG A 70 -20.39 4.31 -19.56
C ARG A 70 -21.11 5.66 -19.51
N ALA A 71 -20.36 6.75 -19.65
CA ALA A 71 -20.95 8.09 -19.71
C ALA A 71 -21.83 8.25 -20.96
N GLU A 72 -23.03 8.81 -20.80
CA GLU A 72 -24.02 8.96 -21.88
C GLU A 72 -23.76 10.20 -22.76
N ASP A 73 -23.04 11.20 -22.24
CA ASP A 73 -22.84 12.52 -22.85
C ASP A 73 -21.49 12.69 -23.56
N ALA A 74 -20.83 11.59 -23.93
CA ALA A 74 -19.54 11.61 -24.63
C ALA A 74 -19.71 11.68 -26.15
N THR A 75 -19.05 12.65 -26.80
CA THR A 75 -19.19 12.92 -28.24
C THR A 75 -18.10 12.28 -29.10
N ASN A 76 -17.01 11.84 -28.47
CA ASN A 76 -15.86 11.22 -29.12
C ASN A 76 -15.22 10.17 -28.22
N LEU A 77 -14.25 9.42 -28.75
CA LEU A 77 -13.62 8.31 -28.04
C LEU A 77 -12.86 8.76 -26.78
N ASP A 78 -12.14 9.87 -26.84
CA ASP A 78 -11.39 10.40 -25.70
C ASP A 78 -12.33 10.82 -24.57
N GLU A 79 -13.45 11.47 -24.91
CA GLU A 79 -14.49 11.79 -23.95
C GLU A 79 -15.12 10.56 -23.32
N ILE A 80 -15.32 9.47 -24.09
CA ILE A 80 -15.84 8.22 -23.53
C ILE A 80 -14.91 7.74 -22.42
N TYR A 81 -13.59 7.68 -22.66
CA TYR A 81 -12.64 7.25 -21.64
C TYR A 81 -12.60 8.20 -20.44
N VAL A 82 -12.44 9.51 -20.67
CA VAL A 82 -12.25 10.49 -19.60
C VAL A 82 -13.50 10.64 -18.75
N LYS A 83 -14.68 10.83 -19.36
CA LYS A 83 -15.93 11.04 -18.61
C LYS A 83 -16.35 9.78 -17.86
N THR A 84 -16.31 8.62 -18.52
CA THR A 84 -16.67 7.33 -17.90
C THR A 84 -15.84 7.06 -16.66
N ARG A 85 -14.51 7.25 -16.74
CA ARG A 85 -13.61 7.03 -15.61
C ARG A 85 -13.75 8.10 -14.53
N SER A 86 -13.95 9.37 -14.91
CA SER A 86 -14.05 10.48 -13.95
C SER A 86 -15.34 10.43 -13.12
N GLN A 87 -16.45 10.03 -13.76
CA GLN A 87 -17.76 9.86 -13.12
C GLN A 87 -17.88 8.50 -12.41
N GLY A 88 -17.29 7.44 -12.96
CA GLY A 88 -17.41 6.08 -12.44
C GLY A 88 -16.49 5.78 -11.25
N PHE A 89 -15.35 6.46 -11.11
CA PHE A 89 -14.45 6.28 -9.97
C PHE A 89 -14.67 7.33 -8.89
N GLY A 90 -14.75 6.87 -7.65
CA GLY A 90 -14.72 7.74 -6.47
C GLY A 90 -13.36 8.44 -6.29
N GLU A 91 -13.35 9.47 -5.45
CA GLU A 91 -12.19 10.36 -5.25
C GLU A 91 -10.91 9.63 -4.82
N GLU A 92 -11.00 8.67 -3.91
CA GLU A 92 -9.82 7.92 -3.44
C GLU A 92 -9.22 7.05 -4.56
N VAL A 93 -10.07 6.43 -5.39
CA VAL A 93 -9.62 5.61 -6.51
C VAL A 93 -8.90 6.47 -7.53
N LYS A 94 -9.46 7.65 -7.87
CA LYS A 94 -8.83 8.61 -8.77
C LYS A 94 -7.48 9.08 -8.23
N ARG A 95 -7.38 9.41 -6.93
CA ARG A 95 -6.09 9.78 -6.29
C ARG A 95 -5.02 8.71 -6.44
N ARG A 96 -5.36 7.44 -6.19
CA ARG A 96 -4.41 6.32 -6.35
C ARG A 96 -4.01 6.10 -7.80
N ILE A 97 -4.94 6.21 -8.75
CA ILE A 97 -4.63 6.12 -10.18
C ILE A 97 -3.65 7.24 -10.58
N MET A 98 -3.89 8.47 -10.14
CA MET A 98 -3.00 9.60 -10.44
C MET A 98 -1.60 9.38 -9.87
N LEU A 99 -1.50 9.05 -8.58
CA LEU A 99 -0.22 8.77 -7.93
C LEU A 99 0.51 7.60 -8.60
N GLY A 100 -0.18 6.49 -8.85
CA GLY A 100 0.41 5.32 -9.46
C GLY A 100 0.91 5.57 -10.89
N THR A 101 0.13 6.32 -11.69
CA THR A 101 0.54 6.76 -13.03
C THR A 101 1.78 7.64 -12.95
N PHE A 102 1.85 8.57 -12.00
CA PHE A 102 3.04 9.39 -11.77
C PHE A 102 4.25 8.54 -11.38
N SER A 103 4.11 7.63 -10.41
CA SER A 103 5.19 6.75 -9.95
C SER A 103 5.72 5.81 -11.03
N LEU A 104 4.93 5.53 -12.07
CA LEU A 104 5.34 4.72 -13.24
C LEU A 104 5.80 5.57 -14.44
N SER A 105 5.70 6.89 -14.37
CA SER A 105 6.03 7.78 -15.49
C SER A 105 7.54 7.86 -15.75
N SER A 106 7.90 8.16 -17.00
CA SER A 106 9.29 8.34 -17.41
C SER A 106 9.96 9.43 -16.57
N GLY A 107 11.19 9.17 -16.13
CA GLY A 107 11.95 10.05 -15.22
C GLY A 107 11.69 9.81 -13.73
N TYR A 108 10.56 9.21 -13.35
CA TYR A 108 10.18 8.99 -11.95
C TYR A 108 10.14 7.52 -11.55
N TYR A 109 10.03 6.58 -12.50
CA TYR A 109 9.97 5.14 -12.25
C TYR A 109 11.07 4.63 -11.30
N ASP A 110 12.33 4.96 -11.58
CA ASP A 110 13.48 4.48 -10.80
C ASP A 110 13.48 5.06 -9.37
N ALA A 111 13.08 6.33 -9.23
CA ALA A 111 13.05 7.03 -7.95
C ALA A 111 11.91 6.58 -7.04
N TYR A 112 10.78 6.14 -7.61
CA TYR A 112 9.58 5.76 -6.85
C TYR A 112 9.33 4.25 -6.91
N PHE A 113 8.83 3.72 -8.02
CA PHE A 113 8.35 2.33 -8.08
C PHE A 113 9.48 1.31 -7.88
N LYS A 114 10.60 1.47 -8.59
CA LYS A 114 11.77 0.59 -8.43
C LYS A 114 12.38 0.71 -7.03
N LYS A 115 12.49 1.94 -6.51
CA LYS A 115 13.01 2.17 -5.17
C LYS A 115 12.13 1.53 -4.10
N ALA A 116 10.81 1.65 -4.22
CA ALA A 116 9.86 0.97 -3.34
C ALA A 116 10.01 -0.56 -3.41
N GLY A 117 10.22 -1.12 -4.61
CA GLY A 117 10.53 -2.54 -4.78
C GLY A 117 11.80 -2.98 -4.05
N GLN A 118 12.87 -2.18 -4.11
CA GLN A 118 14.11 -2.46 -3.35
C GLN A 118 13.89 -2.42 -1.83
N VAL A 119 13.14 -1.43 -1.33
CA VAL A 119 12.83 -1.34 0.11
C VAL A 119 11.91 -2.47 0.54
N ARG A 120 10.97 -2.91 -0.30
CA ARG A 120 10.16 -4.12 -0.06
C ARG A 120 11.04 -5.35 0.16
N THR A 121 12.10 -5.51 -0.65
CA THR A 121 13.07 -6.59 -0.45
C THR A 121 13.78 -6.49 0.90
N LEU A 122 14.17 -5.28 1.33
CA LEU A 122 14.78 -5.08 2.65
C LEU A 122 13.81 -5.45 3.79
N ILE A 123 12.53 -5.11 3.66
CA ILE A 123 11.49 -5.51 4.62
C ILE A 123 11.36 -7.04 4.68
N ILE A 124 11.35 -7.72 3.52
CA ILE A 124 11.32 -9.20 3.48
C ILE A 124 12.55 -9.79 4.19
N GLN A 125 13.74 -9.25 3.91
CA GLN A 125 14.98 -9.70 4.53
C GLN A 125 15.02 -9.48 6.05
N ASP A 126 14.32 -8.47 6.57
CA ASP A 126 14.19 -8.30 8.03
C ASP A 126 13.42 -9.47 8.64
N PHE A 127 12.34 -9.94 8.00
CA PHE A 127 11.56 -11.09 8.46
C PHE A 127 12.31 -12.42 8.30
N GLU A 128 13.15 -12.58 7.27
CA GLU A 128 13.95 -13.80 7.06
C GLU A 128 15.07 -13.99 8.11
N LYS A 129 15.45 -12.92 8.81
CA LYS A 129 16.56 -12.90 9.77
C LYS A 129 16.13 -13.10 11.23
N VAL A 130 14.82 -13.16 11.50
CA VAL A 130 14.25 -13.24 12.86
C VAL A 130 13.48 -14.53 13.07
#